data_AF-X1JZZ5-F1
#
_entry.id   AF-X1JZZ5-F1
#
_cell.length_a   1.000
_cell.length_b   1.000
_cell.length_c   1.000
_cell.angle_alpha   90.00
_cell.angle_beta   90.00
_cell.angle_gamma   90.00
#
_symmetry.space_group_name_H-M   'P 1'
#
loop_
_entity.id
_entity.type
_entity.pdbx_description
1 polymer ?
#
loop_
_entity_poly.entity_id
_entity_poly.type
_entity_poly.pdbx_seq_one_letter_code
_entity_poly.pdbx_strand_id
1 'polypeptide(L)'
;LGKFGESSYRDDVLPAELAHWIRILGRFGEYLCKWVPMSDSFAFEYEKVAGALPLLATCRGRGDTSQLKEHKKALYIVGPPKYASGVLAYLVQQAIGYDLLPSNAEEMSFQERIKVGFEEALYRGIDSVNAIPSVLVYVGEQINQQSGKINIRLLLSHPPAMFRVIRALIKSKLAHRPMLPKDLWSPKVIVVGGTDSAIFSKRVKELWGRDPLEVYAGAEGGVYATQTWDYEGMTFIPNLNFFEFIPEGEWFKWQLDHSYQPKTVLLDEVKAGENYEIVITNLHGGVLVRHRIGDMVKITSLRNDKLNIDIPQMVFYSRADDLIDISGFGRITEKIDDNRGDLSRSEFVAFVIDSLLQEKAKSRDNNLVTREEFHQFQEGTKELLRSFLEFFISYGLELGKQPKDKEFEQLTQRLQALGSSPKK
;
A
#
# COMPACT_ATOMS: atom_id res chain seq x y z
N LEU A 1 -0.77 0.45 -23.97
CA LEU A 1 0.07 0.80 -22.80
C LEU A 1 1.12 1.81 -23.23
N GLY A 2 0.96 3.09 -22.90
CA GLY A 2 1.90 4.14 -23.32
C GLY A 2 3.07 4.29 -22.36
N LYS A 3 4.31 4.36 -22.89
CA LYS A 3 5.54 4.74 -22.17
C LYS A 3 5.78 6.26 -22.16
N PHE A 4 4.78 7.04 -22.56
CA PHE A 4 4.88 8.47 -22.85
C PHE A 4 3.81 9.27 -22.07
N GLY A 5 3.99 10.59 -21.98
CA GLY A 5 3.12 11.50 -21.23
C GLY A 5 1.69 11.58 -21.76
N GLU A 6 0.83 12.30 -21.03
CA GLU A 6 -0.62 12.45 -21.29
C GLU A 6 -0.95 12.94 -22.72
N SER A 7 -0.03 13.64 -23.39
CA SER A 7 -0.18 14.14 -24.76
C SER A 7 -0.19 13.08 -25.87
N SER A 8 -0.02 11.80 -25.53
CA SER A 8 0.01 10.67 -26.49
C SER A 8 -1.21 9.74 -26.39
N TYR A 9 -2.28 10.14 -25.68
CA TYR A 9 -3.50 9.35 -25.60
C TYR A 9 -4.22 9.29 -26.94
N ARG A 10 -4.66 8.07 -27.27
CA ARG A 10 -5.39 7.73 -28.49
C ARG A 10 -6.70 7.13 -28.05
N ASP A 11 -7.64 7.98 -27.66
CA ASP A 11 -8.97 7.54 -27.23
C ASP A 11 -9.76 6.95 -28.41
N ASP A 12 -9.42 7.36 -29.64
CA ASP A 12 -9.99 6.93 -30.92
C ASP A 12 -9.81 5.44 -31.24
N VAL A 13 -8.86 4.75 -30.58
CA VAL A 13 -8.58 3.33 -30.82
C VAL A 13 -9.02 2.42 -29.68
N LEU A 14 -9.65 2.96 -28.65
CA LEU A 14 -10.13 2.17 -27.52
C LEU A 14 -11.40 1.39 -27.93
N PRO A 15 -11.56 0.15 -27.46
CA PRO A 15 -12.70 -0.70 -27.83
C PRO A 15 -14.01 -0.26 -27.16
N ALA A 16 -13.97 0.66 -26.20
CA ALA A 16 -15.11 1.16 -25.45
C ALA A 16 -14.85 2.60 -24.98
N GLU A 17 -15.91 3.28 -24.55
CA GLU A 17 -15.85 4.61 -23.95
C GLU A 17 -15.01 4.59 -22.66
N LEU A 18 -14.19 5.61 -22.50
CA LEU A 18 -13.18 5.70 -21.46
C LEU A 18 -13.70 6.47 -20.25
N ALA A 19 -13.65 5.84 -19.07
CA ALA A 19 -13.89 6.50 -17.79
C ALA A 19 -12.65 7.25 -17.29
N HIS A 20 -11.53 6.52 -17.20
CA HIS A 20 -10.32 6.98 -16.52
C HIS A 20 -9.04 6.45 -17.15
N TRP A 21 -8.00 7.29 -17.18
CA TRP A 21 -6.62 6.85 -17.39
C TRP A 21 -5.95 6.55 -16.06
N ILE A 22 -5.56 5.29 -15.84
CA ILE A 22 -4.91 4.87 -14.60
C ILE A 22 -3.40 4.90 -14.78
N ARG A 23 -2.73 5.71 -13.95
CA ARG A 23 -1.29 5.84 -13.90
C ARG A 23 -0.66 4.76 -13.03
N ILE A 24 0.35 4.12 -13.58
CA ILE A 24 1.26 3.21 -12.91
C ILE A 24 2.63 3.87 -12.88
N LEU A 25 3.24 3.95 -11.71
CA LEU A 25 4.64 4.38 -11.59
C LEU A 25 5.52 3.39 -12.34
N GLY A 26 6.47 3.94 -13.09
CA GLY A 26 7.28 3.16 -14.01
C GLY A 26 8.27 2.21 -13.34
N ARG A 27 8.76 1.25 -14.11
CA ARG A 27 9.90 0.40 -13.71
C ARG A 27 11.19 1.18 -13.92
N PHE A 28 11.95 1.40 -12.85
CA PHE A 28 13.25 2.06 -12.92
C PHE A 28 14.14 1.36 -13.95
N GLY A 29 14.54 2.10 -15.00
CA GLY A 29 15.36 1.59 -16.11
C GLY A 29 14.61 1.13 -17.37
N GLU A 30 13.27 0.98 -17.35
CA GLU A 30 12.50 0.50 -18.51
C GLU A 30 11.45 1.50 -19.05
N TYR A 31 10.75 2.20 -18.15
CA TYR A 31 9.77 3.24 -18.49
C TYR A 31 9.47 4.10 -17.27
N LEU A 32 9.17 5.39 -17.48
CA LEU A 32 8.90 6.36 -16.40
C LEU A 32 7.49 6.22 -15.80
N CYS A 33 6.51 5.86 -16.63
CA CYS A 33 5.15 5.57 -16.21
C CYS A 33 4.46 4.69 -17.27
N LYS A 34 3.46 3.94 -16.84
CA LYS A 34 2.55 3.18 -17.70
C LYS A 34 1.14 3.68 -17.44
N TRP A 35 0.35 3.78 -18.50
CA TRP A 35 -1.06 4.15 -18.41
C TRP A 35 -1.95 3.01 -18.88
N VAL A 36 -2.99 2.72 -18.10
CA VAL A 36 -4.01 1.71 -18.37
C VAL A 36 -5.35 2.42 -18.54
N PRO A 37 -6.00 2.31 -19.71
CA PRO A 37 -7.34 2.86 -19.89
C PRO A 37 -8.36 1.97 -19.16
N MET A 38 -9.26 2.61 -18.41
CA MET A 38 -10.40 1.97 -17.77
C MET A 38 -11.66 2.44 -18.49
N SER A 39 -12.40 1.52 -19.09
CA SER A 39 -13.67 1.81 -19.75
C SER A 39 -14.78 2.10 -18.74
N ASP A 40 -15.84 2.80 -19.16
CA ASP A 40 -17.02 3.08 -18.33
C ASP A 40 -17.70 1.82 -17.83
N SER A 41 -17.87 0.83 -18.71
CA SER A 41 -18.47 -0.45 -18.32
C SER A 41 -17.61 -1.21 -17.32
N PHE A 42 -16.28 -1.10 -17.39
CA PHE A 42 -15.38 -1.69 -16.39
C PHE A 42 -15.48 -0.94 -15.07
N ALA A 43 -15.49 0.39 -15.09
CA ALA A 43 -15.61 1.22 -13.89
C ALA A 43 -16.93 0.93 -13.15
N PHE A 44 -18.04 0.76 -13.88
CA PHE A 44 -19.34 0.42 -13.31
C PHE A 44 -19.35 -0.94 -12.59
N GLU A 45 -18.75 -1.97 -13.18
CA GLU A 45 -18.63 -3.28 -12.51
C GLU A 45 -17.61 -3.25 -11.36
N TYR A 46 -16.57 -2.44 -11.49
CA TYR A 46 -15.57 -2.25 -10.45
C TYR A 46 -16.14 -1.50 -9.23
N GLU A 47 -17.06 -0.57 -9.43
CA GLU A 47 -17.79 0.11 -8.35
C GLU A 47 -18.49 -0.89 -7.42
N LYS A 48 -19.19 -1.89 -7.98
CA LYS A 48 -19.86 -2.94 -7.20
C LYS A 48 -18.87 -3.76 -6.37
N VAL A 49 -17.73 -4.12 -6.97
CA VAL A 49 -16.66 -4.85 -6.29
C VAL A 49 -16.03 -4.00 -5.19
N ALA A 50 -15.77 -2.72 -5.45
CA ALA A 50 -15.23 -1.77 -4.49
C ALA A 50 -16.16 -1.62 -3.29
N GLY A 51 -17.47 -1.42 -3.51
CA GLY A 51 -18.48 -1.35 -2.45
C GLY A 51 -18.61 -2.63 -1.62
N ALA A 52 -18.27 -3.79 -2.19
CA ALA A 52 -18.27 -5.06 -1.46
C ALA A 52 -17.10 -5.18 -0.46
N LEU A 53 -15.96 -4.49 -0.65
CA LEU A 53 -14.81 -4.64 0.26
C LEU A 53 -15.11 -4.17 1.69
N PRO A 54 -15.68 -2.96 1.92
CA PRO A 54 -16.08 -2.55 3.26
C PRO A 54 -17.20 -3.41 3.84
N LEU A 55 -18.06 -3.99 3.00
CA LEU A 55 -19.08 -4.94 3.45
C LEU A 55 -18.41 -6.22 3.99
N LEU A 56 -17.50 -6.83 3.24
CA LEU A 56 -16.74 -8.01 3.67
C LEU A 56 -15.94 -7.73 4.95
N ALA A 57 -15.33 -6.55 5.08
CA ALA A 57 -14.56 -6.14 6.26
C ALA A 57 -15.42 -5.86 7.51
N THR A 58 -16.75 -5.75 7.40
CA THR A 58 -17.64 -5.46 8.53
C THR A 58 -18.65 -6.53 8.87
N CYS A 59 -19.07 -7.34 7.89
CA CYS A 59 -20.08 -8.36 8.09
C CYS A 59 -19.59 -9.48 9.02
N ARG A 60 -20.51 -10.11 9.74
CA ARG A 60 -20.26 -11.24 10.65
C ARG A 60 -20.62 -12.59 10.05
N GLY A 61 -21.18 -12.57 8.84
CA GLY A 61 -21.71 -13.75 8.18
C GLY A 61 -22.43 -13.38 6.89
N ARG A 62 -22.83 -14.42 6.15
CA ARG A 62 -23.56 -14.26 4.88
C ARG A 62 -24.85 -13.47 5.10
N GLY A 63 -25.01 -12.40 4.32
CA GLY A 63 -26.19 -11.51 4.36
C GLY A 63 -26.16 -10.43 5.45
N ASP A 64 -25.13 -10.35 6.28
CA ASP A 64 -25.01 -9.29 7.28
C ASP A 64 -24.57 -7.96 6.64
N THR A 65 -25.51 -7.05 6.49
CA THR A 65 -25.27 -5.66 6.04
C THR A 65 -25.42 -4.65 7.18
N SER A 66 -25.59 -5.09 8.43
CA SER A 66 -25.98 -4.24 9.56
C SER A 66 -24.99 -3.12 9.90
N GLN A 67 -23.72 -3.33 9.55
CA GLN A 67 -22.64 -2.38 9.78
C GLN A 67 -22.45 -1.42 8.61
N LEU A 68 -23.03 -1.67 7.43
CA LEU A 68 -22.89 -0.79 6.28
C LEU A 68 -23.76 0.45 6.49
N LYS A 69 -23.13 1.62 6.46
CA LYS A 69 -23.81 2.92 6.62
C LYS A 69 -23.11 3.96 5.77
N GLU A 70 -23.91 4.79 5.12
CA GLU A 70 -23.43 6.00 4.44
C GLU A 70 -22.76 6.96 5.43
N HIS A 71 -21.94 7.85 4.90
CA HIS A 71 -21.25 8.91 5.63
C HIS A 71 -20.31 8.45 6.75
N LYS A 72 -19.91 7.18 6.75
CA LYS A 72 -18.77 6.72 7.55
C LYS A 72 -17.49 7.42 7.11
N LYS A 73 -16.62 7.72 8.07
CA LYS A 73 -15.41 8.50 7.82
C LYS A 73 -14.27 7.59 7.38
N ALA A 74 -13.86 7.73 6.12
CA ALA A 74 -12.80 6.95 5.50
C ALA A 74 -11.53 7.78 5.37
N LEU A 75 -10.46 7.33 6.02
CA LEU A 75 -9.17 8.00 5.94
C LEU A 75 -8.56 7.77 4.54
N TYR A 76 -8.39 8.86 3.79
CA TYR A 76 -7.92 8.86 2.40
C TYR A 76 -6.43 9.18 2.34
N ILE A 77 -5.62 8.16 2.65
CA ILE A 77 -4.15 8.23 2.69
C ILE A 77 -3.49 7.46 1.53
N VAL A 78 -4.22 7.35 0.42
CA VAL A 78 -3.77 6.71 -0.82
C VAL A 78 -3.56 7.76 -1.92
N GLY A 79 -2.94 7.34 -3.03
CA GLY A 79 -2.72 8.22 -4.17
C GLY A 79 -4.03 8.81 -4.73
N PRO A 80 -3.98 9.97 -5.43
CA PRO A 80 -5.14 10.59 -6.09
C PRO A 80 -5.85 9.63 -7.07
N PRO A 81 -7.10 9.92 -7.50
CA PRO A 81 -7.89 9.06 -8.39
C PRO A 81 -7.24 8.72 -9.74
N LYS A 82 -6.15 9.38 -10.13
CA LYS A 82 -5.30 8.98 -11.26
C LYS A 82 -4.45 7.72 -11.01
N TYR A 83 -4.37 7.22 -9.77
CA TYR A 83 -3.66 5.98 -9.42
C TYR A 83 -4.66 4.92 -8.97
N ALA A 84 -4.34 3.64 -9.17
CA ALA A 84 -5.24 2.52 -8.87
C ALA A 84 -5.82 2.52 -7.45
N SER A 85 -4.99 2.79 -6.44
CA SER A 85 -5.44 2.90 -5.04
C SER A 85 -6.42 4.06 -4.83
N GLY A 86 -6.25 5.15 -5.57
CA GLY A 86 -7.13 6.31 -5.54
C GLY A 86 -8.45 6.04 -6.21
N VAL A 87 -8.45 5.39 -7.37
CA VAL A 87 -9.68 4.93 -8.06
C VAL A 87 -10.48 4.02 -7.14
N LEU A 88 -9.83 3.05 -6.49
CA LEU A 88 -10.53 2.15 -5.58
C LEU A 88 -11.23 2.91 -4.45
N ALA A 89 -10.55 3.87 -3.81
CA ALA A 89 -11.15 4.69 -2.78
C ALA A 89 -12.30 5.57 -3.30
N TYR A 90 -12.17 6.12 -4.50
CA TYR A 90 -13.22 6.88 -5.17
C TYR A 90 -14.45 6.01 -5.48
N LEU A 91 -14.24 4.82 -6.03
CA LEU A 91 -15.32 3.87 -6.33
C LEU A 91 -16.01 3.36 -5.06
N VAL A 92 -15.27 3.15 -3.96
CA VAL A 92 -15.89 2.91 -2.65
C VAL A 92 -16.78 4.08 -2.26
N GLN A 93 -16.32 5.33 -2.40
CA GLN A 93 -17.14 6.50 -2.09
C GLN A 93 -18.42 6.54 -2.94
N GLN A 94 -18.35 6.25 -4.24
CA GLN A 94 -19.54 6.21 -5.11
C GLN A 94 -20.51 5.09 -4.69
N ALA A 95 -19.99 3.90 -4.43
CA ALA A 95 -20.82 2.73 -4.14
C ALA A 95 -21.59 2.80 -2.82
N ILE A 96 -21.00 3.38 -1.77
CA ILE A 96 -21.53 3.32 -0.39
C ILE A 96 -21.61 4.67 0.33
N GLY A 97 -21.22 5.77 -0.32
CA GLY A 97 -21.35 7.13 0.23
C GLY A 97 -20.44 7.42 1.42
N TYR A 98 -19.23 6.86 1.47
CA TYR A 98 -18.26 7.17 2.53
C TYR A 98 -17.71 8.61 2.40
N ASP A 99 -17.51 9.27 3.55
CA ASP A 99 -16.90 10.59 3.59
C ASP A 99 -15.38 10.43 3.64
N LEU A 100 -14.69 10.80 2.56
CA LEU A 100 -13.22 10.80 2.51
C LEU A 100 -12.65 11.90 3.41
N LEU A 101 -11.59 11.58 4.15
CA LEU A 101 -10.81 12.49 4.97
C LEU A 101 -9.39 12.59 4.40
N PRO A 102 -8.92 13.76 3.93
CA PRO A 102 -9.59 15.07 4.01
C PRO A 102 -10.70 15.23 2.96
N SER A 103 -11.66 16.10 3.28
CA SER A 103 -12.82 16.36 2.42
C SER A 103 -12.45 17.04 1.09
N ASN A 104 -11.32 17.74 1.02
CA ASN A 104 -10.81 18.48 -0.14
C ASN A 104 -9.51 17.89 -0.70
N ALA A 105 -9.43 16.56 -0.79
CA ALA A 105 -8.19 15.86 -1.10
C ALA A 105 -7.61 16.10 -2.51
N GLU A 106 -8.42 16.52 -3.49
CA GLU A 106 -8.02 16.61 -4.91
C GLU A 106 -6.97 17.70 -5.19
N GLU A 107 -7.01 18.81 -4.45
CA GLU A 107 -6.11 19.97 -4.63
C GLU A 107 -4.82 19.87 -3.81
N MET A 108 -4.71 18.87 -2.94
CA MET A 108 -3.61 18.74 -1.98
C MET A 108 -2.47 17.87 -2.50
N SER A 109 -1.25 18.24 -2.11
CA SER A 109 -0.10 17.32 -2.20
C SER A 109 -0.34 16.06 -1.37
N PHE A 110 0.34 14.95 -1.68
CA PHE A 110 0.17 13.70 -0.93
C PHE A 110 0.51 13.85 0.57
N GLN A 111 1.58 14.59 0.89
CA GLN A 111 1.97 14.86 2.28
C GLN A 111 0.92 15.67 3.02
N GLU A 112 0.44 16.75 2.39
CA GLU A 112 -0.57 17.63 2.95
C GLU A 112 -1.89 16.90 3.17
N ARG A 113 -2.30 16.06 2.21
CA ARG A 113 -3.48 15.21 2.31
C ARG A 113 -3.42 14.28 3.52
N ILE A 114 -2.29 13.61 3.75
CA ILE A 114 -2.12 12.74 4.92
C ILE A 114 -2.27 13.58 6.20
N LYS A 115 -1.60 14.73 6.26
CA LYS A 115 -1.65 15.65 7.40
C LYS A 115 -3.08 16.11 7.71
N VAL A 116 -3.76 16.70 6.73
CA VAL A 116 -5.12 17.24 6.91
C VAL A 116 -6.11 16.11 7.15
N GLY A 117 -5.93 14.95 6.53
CA GLY A 117 -6.74 13.75 6.76
C GLY A 117 -6.68 13.27 8.21
N PHE A 118 -5.48 13.20 8.81
CA PHE A 118 -5.33 12.85 10.22
C PHE A 118 -5.85 13.94 11.17
N GLU A 119 -5.71 15.20 10.80
CA GLU A 119 -6.27 16.33 11.54
C GLU A 119 -7.81 16.26 11.57
N GLU A 120 -8.47 16.17 10.41
CA GLU A 120 -9.92 15.96 10.32
C GLU A 120 -10.34 14.69 11.07
N ALA A 121 -9.56 13.62 10.96
CA ALA A 121 -9.83 12.37 11.64
C ALA A 121 -9.77 12.48 13.16
N LEU A 122 -8.94 13.35 13.75
CA LEU A 122 -8.92 13.59 15.19
C LEU A 122 -10.24 14.21 15.68
N TYR A 123 -10.85 15.08 14.88
CA TYR A 123 -12.12 15.72 15.21
C TYR A 123 -13.32 14.83 14.89
N ARG A 124 -13.38 14.28 13.67
CA ARG A 124 -14.57 13.62 13.12
C ARG A 124 -14.64 12.13 13.46
N GLY A 125 -13.49 11.47 13.62
CA GLY A 125 -13.46 10.00 13.76
C GLY A 125 -12.84 9.32 12.56
N ILE A 126 -12.51 8.05 12.74
CA ILE A 126 -12.12 7.15 11.67
C ILE A 126 -12.99 5.90 11.82
N ASP A 127 -13.77 5.62 10.78
CA ASP A 127 -14.56 4.40 10.65
C ASP A 127 -13.91 3.41 9.68
N SER A 128 -13.23 3.91 8.65
CA SER A 128 -12.59 3.11 7.61
C SER A 128 -11.18 3.58 7.30
N VAL A 129 -10.26 2.64 7.08
CA VAL A 129 -8.88 2.93 6.67
C VAL A 129 -8.52 2.00 5.52
N ASN A 130 -8.10 2.58 4.40
CA ASN A 130 -7.57 1.85 3.24
C ASN A 130 -6.13 2.30 3.03
N ALA A 131 -5.16 1.41 3.17
CA ALA A 131 -3.74 1.77 3.04
C ALA A 131 -2.84 0.55 2.84
N ILE A 132 -1.60 0.82 2.44
CA ILE A 132 -0.53 -0.18 2.46
C ILE A 132 -0.20 -0.51 3.93
N PRO A 133 -0.07 -1.80 4.30
CA PRO A 133 0.25 -2.24 5.65
C PRO A 133 1.43 -1.52 6.33
N SER A 134 2.57 -1.39 5.64
CA SER A 134 3.76 -0.69 6.16
C SER A 134 3.50 0.76 6.55
N VAL A 135 2.66 1.48 5.78
CA VAL A 135 2.25 2.86 6.11
C VAL A 135 1.45 2.90 7.41
N LEU A 136 0.52 1.96 7.61
CA LEU A 136 -0.27 1.86 8.85
C LEU A 136 0.60 1.51 10.06
N VAL A 137 1.59 0.65 9.87
CA VAL A 137 2.57 0.34 10.92
C VAL A 137 3.39 1.57 11.25
N TYR A 138 3.96 2.25 10.26
CA TYR A 138 4.74 3.47 10.46
C TYR A 138 3.96 4.54 11.22
N VAL A 139 2.74 4.85 10.78
CA VAL A 139 1.86 5.81 11.48
C VAL A 139 1.61 5.38 12.92
N GLY A 140 1.33 4.09 13.15
CA GLY A 140 1.10 3.57 14.49
C GLY A 140 2.35 3.67 15.38
N GLU A 141 3.55 3.42 14.85
CA GLU A 141 4.80 3.59 15.59
C GLU A 141 5.12 5.05 15.87
N GLN A 142 4.80 5.97 14.96
CA GLN A 142 4.98 7.41 15.22
C GLN A 142 4.10 7.86 16.38
N ILE A 143 2.83 7.44 16.43
CA ILE A 143 1.94 7.73 17.56
C ILE A 143 2.46 7.11 18.86
N ASN A 144 2.96 5.87 18.78
CA ASN A 144 3.57 5.16 19.91
C ASN A 144 4.74 5.95 20.52
N GLN A 145 5.69 6.38 19.67
CA GLN A 145 6.90 7.11 20.07
C GLN A 145 6.61 8.53 20.61
N GLN A 146 5.58 9.19 20.09
CA GLN A 146 5.29 10.58 20.42
C GLN A 146 4.27 10.79 21.54
N SER A 147 3.68 9.72 22.04
CA SER A 147 2.66 9.73 23.09
C SER A 147 3.03 10.47 24.38
N GLY A 148 4.33 10.62 24.68
CA GLY A 148 4.83 11.39 25.84
C GLY A 148 4.97 12.91 25.62
N LYS A 149 4.81 13.42 24.39
CA LYS A 149 5.05 14.83 24.04
C LYS A 149 3.76 15.61 23.72
N ILE A 150 2.58 15.02 23.90
CA ILE A 150 1.30 15.60 23.47
C ILE A 150 0.88 16.73 24.41
N ASN A 151 0.83 17.97 23.90
CA ASN A 151 0.36 19.13 24.65
C ASN A 151 -1.16 19.31 24.54
N ILE A 152 -1.88 18.77 25.53
CA ILE A 152 -3.36 18.78 25.59
C ILE A 152 -3.95 20.21 25.58
N ARG A 153 -3.18 21.23 26.00
CA ARG A 153 -3.65 22.62 26.02
C ARG A 153 -3.91 23.18 24.62
N LEU A 154 -3.23 22.66 23.59
CA LEU A 154 -3.43 23.07 22.20
C LEU A 154 -4.74 22.52 21.61
N LEU A 155 -5.32 21.48 22.22
CA LEU A 155 -6.60 20.88 21.81
C LEU A 155 -7.81 21.57 22.47
N LEU A 156 -7.60 22.55 23.35
CA LEU A 156 -8.69 23.30 24.01
C LEU A 156 -9.59 24.04 23.02
N SER A 157 -9.05 24.41 21.85
CA SER A 157 -9.81 25.01 20.74
C SER A 157 -10.74 24.02 20.03
N HIS A 158 -10.57 22.71 20.27
CA HIS A 158 -11.34 21.64 19.63
C HIS A 158 -11.80 20.58 20.65
N PRO A 159 -12.91 20.83 21.37
CA PRO A 159 -13.38 19.96 22.45
C PRO A 159 -13.53 18.47 22.09
N PRO A 160 -14.03 18.09 20.89
CA PRO A 160 -14.15 16.68 20.51
C PRO A 160 -12.81 15.94 20.37
N ALA A 161 -11.80 16.58 19.76
CA ALA A 161 -10.47 15.98 19.63
C ALA A 161 -9.76 15.89 20.99
N MET A 162 -9.90 16.93 21.83
CA MET A 162 -9.36 16.90 23.18
C MET A 162 -9.92 15.74 23.99
N PHE A 163 -11.26 15.55 23.98
CA PHE A 163 -11.89 14.45 24.67
C PHE A 163 -11.38 13.08 24.19
N ARG A 164 -11.18 12.93 22.88
CA ARG A 164 -10.64 11.71 22.28
C ARG A 164 -9.22 11.42 22.72
N VAL A 165 -8.33 12.43 22.69
CA VAL A 165 -6.94 12.29 23.11
C VAL A 165 -6.84 12.01 24.61
N ILE A 166 -7.61 12.70 25.45
CA ILE A 166 -7.66 12.44 26.90
C ILE A 166 -8.12 10.99 27.15
N ARG A 167 -9.18 10.54 26.49
CA ARG A 167 -9.66 9.16 26.61
C ARG A 167 -8.60 8.15 26.17
N ALA A 168 -7.87 8.44 25.08
CA ALA A 168 -6.81 7.61 24.59
C ALA A 168 -5.63 7.51 25.58
N LEU A 169 -5.24 8.64 26.19
CA LEU A 169 -4.20 8.69 27.23
C LEU A 169 -4.62 7.93 28.50
N ILE A 170 -5.89 8.01 28.90
CA ILE A 170 -6.38 7.22 30.04
C ILE A 170 -6.31 5.73 29.73
N LYS A 171 -6.80 5.31 28.55
CA LYS A 171 -6.74 3.91 28.11
C LYS A 171 -5.31 3.37 28.05
N SER A 172 -4.37 4.14 27.49
CA SER A 172 -2.98 3.73 27.35
C SER A 172 -2.28 3.62 28.71
N LYS A 173 -2.51 4.58 29.61
CA LYS A 173 -1.99 4.53 30.99
C LYS A 173 -2.53 3.35 31.79
N LEU A 174 -3.83 3.07 31.70
CA LEU A 174 -4.44 1.90 32.34
C LEU A 174 -3.88 0.59 31.80
N ALA A 175 -3.46 0.57 30.53
CA ALA A 175 -2.83 -0.59 29.90
C ALA A 175 -1.30 -0.64 30.06
N HIS A 176 -0.71 0.24 30.88
CA HIS A 176 0.74 0.33 31.13
C HIS A 176 1.61 0.33 29.86
N ARG A 177 1.14 1.01 28.80
CA ARG A 177 1.85 1.11 27.51
C ARG A 177 1.71 2.51 26.90
N PRO A 178 2.54 2.88 25.93
CA PRO A 178 2.34 4.11 25.18
C PRO A 178 1.03 4.08 24.37
N MET A 179 0.58 5.26 23.96
CA MET A 179 -0.68 5.41 23.22
C MET A 179 -0.55 4.83 21.81
N LEU A 180 -1.58 4.11 21.38
CA LEU A 180 -1.65 3.51 20.05
C LEU A 180 -2.85 4.06 19.26
N PRO A 181 -2.87 3.91 17.92
CA PRO A 181 -4.01 4.31 17.10
C PRO A 181 -5.36 3.78 17.59
N LYS A 182 -5.42 2.53 18.08
CA LYS A 182 -6.65 1.93 18.64
C LYS A 182 -7.19 2.60 19.91
N ASP A 183 -6.37 3.41 20.57
CA ASP A 183 -6.82 4.18 21.74
C ASP A 183 -7.54 5.46 21.31
N LEU A 184 -7.04 6.08 20.22
CA LEU A 184 -7.59 7.28 19.60
C LEU A 184 -8.85 6.97 18.78
N TRP A 185 -8.75 5.98 17.91
CA TRP A 185 -9.79 5.61 16.96
C TRP A 185 -10.23 4.16 17.16
N SER A 186 -11.40 3.82 16.64
CA SER A 186 -11.93 2.46 16.69
C SER A 186 -12.48 2.08 15.32
N PRO A 187 -11.58 1.99 14.30
CA PRO A 187 -11.99 1.73 12.93
C PRO A 187 -12.80 0.44 12.85
N LYS A 188 -13.86 0.48 12.05
CA LYS A 188 -14.74 -0.65 11.73
C LYS A 188 -14.31 -1.36 10.47
N VAL A 189 -13.53 -0.70 9.63
CA VAL A 189 -12.99 -1.25 8.40
C VAL A 189 -11.51 -0.92 8.35
N ILE A 190 -10.70 -1.94 8.15
CA ILE A 190 -9.31 -1.78 7.71
C ILE A 190 -9.19 -2.67 6.50
N VAL A 191 -8.92 -2.09 5.34
CA VAL A 191 -8.60 -2.83 4.11
C VAL A 191 -7.16 -2.55 3.78
N VAL A 192 -6.40 -3.60 3.51
CA VAL A 192 -5.00 -3.50 3.13
C VAL A 192 -4.77 -4.21 1.81
N GLY A 193 -3.84 -3.69 1.03
CA GLY A 193 -3.36 -4.31 -0.19
C GLY A 193 -1.90 -3.96 -0.39
N GLY A 194 -1.14 -4.92 -0.90
CA GLY A 194 0.30 -4.79 -1.07
C GLY A 194 1.04 -6.10 -0.78
N THR A 195 2.24 -6.22 -1.32
CA THR A 195 3.10 -7.40 -1.19
C THR A 195 3.66 -7.59 0.22
N ASP A 196 3.46 -6.61 1.11
CA ASP A 196 3.90 -6.58 2.51
C ASP A 196 2.79 -6.97 3.51
N SER A 197 1.59 -7.31 3.02
CA SER A 197 0.43 -7.70 3.84
C SER A 197 0.71 -8.91 4.73
N ALA A 198 1.35 -9.95 4.20
CA ALA A 198 1.71 -11.13 4.98
C ALA A 198 2.65 -10.83 6.17
N ILE A 199 3.49 -9.79 6.06
CA ILE A 199 4.42 -9.39 7.12
C ILE A 199 3.72 -8.53 8.17
N PHE A 200 3.02 -7.48 7.72
CA PHE A 200 2.61 -6.40 8.60
C PHE A 200 1.18 -6.53 9.12
N SER A 201 0.33 -7.39 8.57
CA SER A 201 -1.09 -7.49 8.99
C SER A 201 -1.29 -7.74 10.48
N LYS A 202 -0.46 -8.61 11.07
CA LYS A 202 -0.47 -8.84 12.53
C LYS A 202 -0.11 -7.56 13.30
N ARG A 203 0.90 -6.83 12.85
CA ARG A 203 1.31 -5.57 13.49
C ARG A 203 0.26 -4.48 13.33
N VAL A 204 -0.39 -4.40 12.17
CA VAL A 204 -1.54 -3.50 11.94
C VAL A 204 -2.65 -3.81 12.94
N LYS A 205 -3.02 -5.09 13.13
CA LYS A 205 -4.01 -5.49 14.13
C LYS A 205 -3.62 -5.06 15.54
N GLU A 206 -2.36 -5.24 15.92
CA GLU A 206 -1.86 -4.85 17.26
C GLU A 206 -1.96 -3.34 17.50
N LEU A 207 -1.64 -2.52 16.50
CA LEU A 207 -1.61 -1.06 16.58
C LEU A 207 -3.01 -0.44 16.45
N TRP A 208 -3.81 -0.92 15.49
CA TRP A 208 -5.11 -0.33 15.10
C TRP A 208 -6.32 -1.06 15.71
N GLY A 209 -6.10 -2.22 16.32
CA GLY A 209 -7.11 -2.93 17.12
C GLY A 209 -8.17 -3.67 16.30
N ARG A 210 -7.95 -3.86 14.99
CA ARG A 210 -8.85 -4.61 14.11
C ARG A 210 -8.04 -5.40 13.07
N ASP A 211 -8.53 -6.59 12.73
CA ASP A 211 -7.97 -7.39 11.64
C ASP A 211 -8.12 -6.66 10.30
N PRO A 212 -7.02 -6.43 9.57
CA PRO A 212 -7.10 -5.87 8.23
C PRO A 212 -7.62 -6.94 7.25
N LEU A 213 -8.58 -6.56 6.41
CA LEU A 213 -9.03 -7.40 5.28
C LEU A 213 -8.01 -7.24 4.15
N GLU A 214 -7.40 -8.35 3.73
CA GLU A 214 -6.44 -8.35 2.63
C GLU A 214 -7.13 -8.37 1.27
N VAL A 215 -6.63 -7.52 0.38
CA VAL A 215 -7.10 -7.36 -1.00
C VAL A 215 -5.91 -7.42 -1.94
N TYR A 216 -5.98 -8.32 -2.92
CA TYR A 216 -5.04 -8.40 -4.01
C TYR A 216 -5.61 -7.65 -5.22
N ALA A 217 -4.98 -6.53 -5.55
CA ALA A 217 -5.43 -5.61 -6.58
C ALA A 217 -4.26 -4.97 -7.32
N GLY A 218 -4.52 -4.53 -8.55
CA GLY A 218 -3.55 -3.90 -9.43
C GLY A 218 -4.19 -2.87 -10.36
N ALA A 219 -3.36 -2.01 -10.93
CA ALA A 219 -3.83 -0.98 -11.84
C ALA A 219 -4.34 -1.55 -13.18
N GLU A 220 -3.84 -2.73 -13.55
CA GLU A 220 -4.16 -3.42 -14.79
C GLU A 220 -5.55 -4.06 -14.79
N GLY A 221 -6.14 -4.36 -13.64
CA GLY A 221 -7.42 -5.07 -13.62
C GLY A 221 -8.25 -4.89 -12.35
N GLY A 222 -7.98 -3.87 -11.55
CA GLY A 222 -8.74 -3.61 -10.32
C GLY A 222 -8.47 -4.66 -9.26
N VAL A 223 -9.52 -5.19 -8.61
CA VAL A 223 -9.39 -6.22 -7.59
C VAL A 223 -9.43 -7.61 -8.21
N TYR A 224 -8.38 -8.40 -8.00
CA TYR A 224 -8.27 -9.77 -8.50
C TYR A 224 -8.79 -10.80 -7.50
N ALA A 225 -8.48 -10.60 -6.22
CA ALA A 225 -8.90 -11.46 -5.13
C ALA A 225 -9.01 -10.68 -3.81
N THR A 226 -9.83 -11.17 -2.89
CA THR A 226 -10.01 -10.57 -1.56
C THR A 226 -10.28 -11.64 -0.52
N GLN A 227 -9.87 -11.40 0.72
CA GLN A 227 -10.39 -12.15 1.85
C GLN A 227 -11.89 -11.89 2.03
N THR A 228 -12.54 -12.79 2.74
CA THR A 228 -13.92 -12.61 3.20
C THR A 228 -13.96 -12.38 4.72
N TRP A 229 -15.15 -12.38 5.33
CA TRP A 229 -15.31 -12.10 6.78
C TRP A 229 -14.71 -13.15 7.71
N ASP A 230 -14.15 -14.25 7.17
CA ASP A 230 -13.33 -15.19 7.93
C ASP A 230 -11.85 -14.78 8.02
N TYR A 231 -11.39 -13.81 7.22
CA TYR A 231 -10.01 -13.34 7.14
C TYR A 231 -9.00 -14.46 6.85
N GLU A 232 -9.41 -15.51 6.13
CA GLU A 232 -8.57 -16.65 5.76
C GLU A 232 -7.95 -16.45 4.36
N GLY A 233 -7.97 -17.45 3.47
CA GLY A 233 -7.48 -17.28 2.10
C GLY A 233 -8.26 -16.21 1.32
N MET A 234 -7.63 -15.66 0.28
CA MET A 234 -8.33 -14.76 -0.64
C MET A 234 -9.09 -15.57 -1.69
N THR A 235 -10.33 -15.18 -1.99
CA THR A 235 -11.12 -15.74 -3.09
C THR A 235 -11.02 -14.85 -4.33
N PHE A 236 -10.92 -15.45 -5.51
CA PHE A 236 -10.87 -14.70 -6.77
C PHE A 236 -12.20 -13.98 -7.08
N ILE A 237 -12.10 -12.85 -7.78
CA ILE A 237 -13.23 -12.06 -8.29
C ILE A 237 -13.25 -12.13 -9.83
N PRO A 238 -13.90 -13.14 -10.43
CA PRO A 238 -13.92 -13.34 -11.89
C PRO A 238 -14.82 -12.35 -12.65
N ASN A 239 -15.40 -11.35 -11.96
CA ASN A 239 -16.28 -10.37 -12.58
C ASN A 239 -15.52 -9.32 -13.41
N LEU A 240 -14.31 -8.94 -13.01
CA LEU A 240 -13.55 -7.87 -13.68
C LEU A 240 -12.59 -8.41 -14.75
N ASN A 241 -12.08 -9.62 -14.55
CA ASN A 241 -11.07 -10.21 -15.41
C ASN A 241 -11.34 -11.69 -15.61
N PHE A 242 -11.06 -12.17 -16.82
CA PHE A 242 -10.85 -13.58 -17.07
C PHE A 242 -9.42 -13.95 -16.63
N PHE A 243 -9.29 -15.03 -15.85
CA PHE A 243 -8.01 -15.47 -15.29
C PHE A 243 -7.46 -16.69 -16.03
N GLU A 244 -6.20 -16.58 -16.41
CA GLU A 244 -5.34 -17.69 -16.81
C GLU A 244 -4.17 -17.79 -15.83
N PHE A 245 -3.63 -18.99 -15.67
CA PHE A 245 -2.57 -19.28 -14.71
C PHE A 245 -1.42 -19.99 -15.42
N ILE A 246 -0.21 -19.44 -15.36
CA ILE A 246 0.99 -20.13 -15.85
C ILE A 246 1.57 -20.92 -14.66
N PRO A 247 1.61 -22.26 -14.71
CA PRO A 247 2.26 -23.04 -13.66
C PRO A 247 3.71 -22.64 -13.46
N GLU A 248 4.21 -22.67 -12.23
CA GLU A 248 5.60 -22.29 -11.90
C GLU A 248 6.64 -23.02 -12.78
N GLY A 249 6.42 -24.31 -13.07
CA GLY A 249 7.27 -25.08 -13.99
C GLY A 249 7.26 -24.58 -15.44
N GLU A 250 6.14 -24.03 -15.93
CA GLU A 250 6.05 -23.40 -17.25
C GLU A 250 6.71 -22.02 -17.27
N TRP A 251 6.56 -21.27 -16.19
CA TRP A 251 7.27 -20.00 -16.00
C TRP A 251 8.79 -20.19 -15.98
N PHE A 252 9.31 -21.22 -15.32
CA PHE A 252 10.75 -21.53 -15.33
C PHE A 252 11.28 -21.82 -16.73
N LYS A 253 10.52 -22.53 -17.59
CA LYS A 253 10.92 -22.74 -18.99
C LYS A 253 11.03 -21.42 -19.74
N TRP A 254 10.11 -20.49 -19.51
CA TRP A 254 10.14 -19.16 -20.11
C TRP A 254 11.27 -18.27 -19.59
N GLN A 255 11.70 -18.45 -18.33
CA GLN A 255 12.89 -17.78 -17.81
C GLN A 255 14.17 -18.26 -18.49
N LEU A 256 14.26 -19.55 -18.82
CA LEU A 256 15.40 -20.10 -19.55
C LEU A 256 15.41 -19.70 -21.04
N ASP A 257 14.23 -19.59 -21.64
CA ASP A 257 14.05 -19.17 -23.02
C ASP A 257 12.83 -18.25 -23.16
N HIS A 258 13.07 -16.95 -23.28
CA HIS A 258 12.01 -15.96 -23.43
C HIS A 258 11.22 -16.05 -24.75
N SER A 259 11.69 -16.86 -25.72
CA SER A 259 10.93 -17.16 -26.95
C SER A 259 9.91 -18.28 -26.75
N TYR A 260 10.01 -19.05 -25.67
CA TYR A 260 9.03 -20.06 -25.29
C TYR A 260 7.68 -19.41 -24.99
N GLN A 261 6.58 -20.06 -25.36
CA GLN A 261 5.24 -19.61 -24.96
C GLN A 261 4.73 -20.51 -23.83
N PRO A 262 4.63 -20.01 -22.58
CA PRO A 262 4.12 -20.79 -21.47
C PRO A 262 2.71 -21.30 -21.72
N LYS A 263 2.44 -22.55 -21.34
CA LYS A 263 1.07 -23.05 -21.27
C LYS A 263 0.37 -22.46 -20.05
N THR A 264 -0.91 -22.17 -20.22
CA THR A 264 -1.79 -21.69 -19.17
C THR A 264 -2.82 -22.76 -18.81
N VAL A 265 -3.33 -22.69 -17.59
CA VAL A 265 -4.51 -23.41 -17.11
C VAL A 265 -5.56 -22.39 -16.65
N LEU A 266 -6.82 -22.80 -16.61
CA LEU A 266 -7.94 -21.98 -16.17
C LEU A 266 -8.13 -22.04 -14.64
N LEU A 267 -9.00 -21.17 -14.13
CA LEU A 267 -9.29 -21.07 -12.69
C LEU A 267 -9.80 -22.39 -12.10
N ASP A 268 -10.57 -23.18 -12.85
CA ASP A 268 -11.11 -24.48 -12.45
C ASP A 268 -10.11 -25.64 -12.60
N GLU A 269 -8.96 -25.39 -13.24
CA GLU A 269 -7.92 -26.39 -13.51
C GLU A 269 -6.71 -26.28 -12.56
N VAL A 270 -6.67 -25.25 -11.70
CA VAL A 270 -5.60 -25.07 -10.72
C VAL A 270 -5.61 -26.17 -9.67
N LYS A 271 -4.46 -26.38 -9.02
CA LYS A 271 -4.27 -27.40 -7.98
C LYS A 271 -3.87 -26.74 -6.66
N ALA A 272 -4.45 -27.24 -5.57
CA ALA A 272 -4.07 -26.81 -4.24
C ALA A 272 -2.60 -27.19 -3.94
N GLY A 273 -1.87 -26.27 -3.31
CA GLY A 273 -0.45 -26.40 -2.98
C GLY A 273 0.50 -25.87 -4.05
N GLU A 274 0.03 -25.64 -5.28
CA GLU A 274 0.85 -25.23 -6.42
C GLU A 274 0.91 -23.70 -6.57
N ASN A 275 2.01 -23.23 -7.19
CA ASN A 275 2.26 -21.83 -7.49
C ASN A 275 2.01 -21.51 -8.96
N TYR A 276 1.46 -20.33 -9.24
CA TYR A 276 1.12 -19.88 -10.59
C TYR A 276 1.39 -18.41 -10.79
N GLU A 277 1.88 -18.03 -11.97
CA GLU A 277 1.87 -16.62 -12.41
C GLU A 277 0.47 -16.29 -12.93
N ILE A 278 -0.08 -15.16 -12.47
CA ILE A 278 -1.40 -14.70 -12.92
C ILE A 278 -1.31 -13.99 -14.27
N VAL A 279 -2.22 -14.37 -15.15
CA VAL A 279 -2.48 -13.76 -16.44
C VAL A 279 -3.93 -13.31 -16.49
N ILE A 280 -4.17 -12.08 -16.94
CA ILE A 280 -5.52 -11.51 -17.01
C ILE A 280 -5.90 -11.12 -18.43
N THR A 281 -7.17 -11.28 -18.74
CA THR A 281 -7.84 -10.57 -19.82
C THR A 281 -8.95 -9.71 -19.22
N ASN A 282 -8.91 -8.40 -19.43
CA ASN A 282 -9.94 -7.53 -18.88
C ASN A 282 -11.29 -7.81 -19.55
N LEU A 283 -12.36 -7.82 -18.75
CA LEU A 283 -13.73 -7.84 -19.24
C LEU A 283 -14.24 -6.41 -19.44
N HIS A 284 -15.52 -6.26 -19.81
CA HIS A 284 -16.24 -4.97 -19.80
C HIS A 284 -15.59 -3.85 -20.63
N GLY A 285 -14.99 -4.19 -21.77
CA GLY A 285 -14.36 -3.21 -22.66
C GLY A 285 -12.94 -2.79 -22.26
N GLY A 286 -12.31 -3.50 -21.32
CA GLY A 286 -10.88 -3.33 -21.04
C GLY A 286 -9.99 -3.80 -22.19
N VAL A 287 -8.76 -3.27 -22.24
CA VAL A 287 -7.85 -3.43 -23.40
C VAL A 287 -6.81 -4.53 -23.25
N LEU A 288 -6.64 -5.07 -22.05
CA LEU A 288 -5.57 -6.04 -21.79
C LEU A 288 -6.07 -7.45 -22.12
N VAL A 289 -5.32 -8.14 -22.98
CA VAL A 289 -5.59 -9.52 -23.41
C VAL A 289 -4.36 -10.36 -23.11
N ARG A 290 -4.56 -11.45 -22.37
CA ARG A 290 -3.51 -12.36 -21.87
C ARG A 290 -2.33 -11.61 -21.26
N HIS A 291 -2.60 -10.57 -20.49
CA HIS A 291 -1.59 -9.75 -19.85
C HIS A 291 -1.02 -10.44 -18.62
N ARG A 292 0.26 -10.74 -18.66
CA ARG A 292 1.02 -11.27 -17.53
C ARG A 292 1.28 -10.14 -16.52
N ILE A 293 0.77 -10.30 -15.30
CA ILE A 293 0.94 -9.31 -14.23
C ILE A 293 2.38 -9.34 -13.72
N GLY A 294 3.03 -10.51 -13.75
CA GLY A 294 4.34 -10.73 -13.13
C GLY A 294 4.25 -11.02 -11.62
N ASP A 295 3.09 -11.48 -11.16
CA ASP A 295 2.86 -11.90 -9.78
C ASP A 295 2.63 -13.42 -9.73
N MET A 296 3.34 -14.08 -8.82
CA MET A 296 3.14 -15.47 -8.43
C MET A 296 2.19 -15.55 -7.23
N VAL A 297 1.23 -16.45 -7.32
CA VAL A 297 0.27 -16.75 -6.26
C VAL A 297 0.27 -18.23 -5.96
N LYS A 298 -0.04 -18.57 -4.70
CA LYS A 298 -0.17 -19.96 -4.27
C LYS A 298 -1.64 -20.28 -4.04
N ILE A 299 -2.12 -21.36 -4.65
CA ILE A 299 -3.47 -21.86 -4.38
C ILE A 299 -3.42 -22.66 -3.08
N THR A 300 -4.11 -22.21 -2.05
CA THR A 300 -4.11 -22.87 -0.72
C THR A 300 -5.18 -23.94 -0.62
N SER A 301 -6.32 -23.74 -1.30
CA SER A 301 -7.45 -24.67 -1.37
C SER A 301 -8.24 -24.44 -2.65
N LEU A 302 -8.99 -25.44 -3.11
CA LEU A 302 -9.88 -25.30 -4.28
C LEU A 302 -11.25 -24.72 -3.93
N ARG A 303 -11.59 -24.66 -2.64
CA ARG A 303 -12.84 -24.12 -2.11
C ARG A 303 -12.67 -23.63 -0.67
N ASN A 304 -13.58 -22.77 -0.22
CA ASN A 304 -13.73 -22.44 1.19
C ASN A 304 -14.95 -23.19 1.74
N ASP A 305 -14.71 -24.32 2.42
CA ASP A 305 -15.78 -25.17 2.96
C ASP A 305 -16.55 -24.50 4.10
N LYS A 306 -15.85 -23.74 4.94
CA LYS A 306 -16.42 -23.02 6.09
C LYS A 306 -17.51 -22.04 5.66
N LEU A 307 -17.30 -21.36 4.53
CA LEU A 307 -18.23 -20.36 4.00
C LEU A 307 -19.03 -20.85 2.79
N ASN A 308 -18.82 -22.10 2.37
CA ASN A 308 -19.40 -22.69 1.17
C ASN A 308 -19.18 -21.83 -0.09
N ILE A 309 -17.93 -21.41 -0.31
CA ILE A 309 -17.50 -20.69 -1.51
C ILE A 309 -16.78 -21.67 -2.43
N ASP A 310 -17.37 -21.94 -3.59
CA ASP A 310 -16.86 -22.88 -4.59
C ASP A 310 -15.92 -22.19 -5.59
N ILE A 311 -14.94 -21.45 -5.05
CA ILE A 311 -13.91 -20.74 -5.82
C ILE A 311 -12.56 -21.04 -5.16
N PRO A 312 -11.48 -21.26 -5.93
CA PRO A 312 -10.15 -21.45 -5.38
C PRO A 312 -9.72 -20.32 -4.44
N GLN A 313 -9.06 -20.70 -3.36
CA GLN A 313 -8.48 -19.81 -2.36
C GLN A 313 -6.99 -19.64 -2.63
N MET A 314 -6.51 -18.42 -2.51
CA MET A 314 -5.13 -18.05 -2.85
C MET A 314 -4.49 -17.18 -1.78
N VAL A 315 -3.16 -17.17 -1.79
CA VAL A 315 -2.35 -16.16 -1.11
C VAL A 315 -1.35 -15.59 -2.11
N PHE A 316 -1.01 -14.32 -1.93
CA PHE A 316 0.12 -13.75 -2.66
C PHE A 316 1.39 -14.50 -2.25
N TYR A 317 2.11 -15.07 -3.22
CA TYR A 317 3.35 -15.77 -2.96
C TYR A 317 4.52 -14.82 -3.17
N SER A 318 4.61 -14.21 -4.36
CA SER A 318 5.73 -13.35 -4.70
C SER A 318 5.65 -12.64 -6.06
N ARG A 319 6.65 -11.82 -6.39
CA ARG A 319 6.89 -11.30 -7.74
C ARG A 319 7.64 -12.30 -8.61
N ALA A 320 7.12 -12.54 -9.82
CA ALA A 320 7.69 -13.42 -10.83
C ALA A 320 8.86 -12.76 -11.59
N ASP A 321 9.10 -11.46 -11.46
CA ASP A 321 10.19 -10.77 -12.13
C ASP A 321 11.44 -10.58 -11.24
N ASP A 322 11.46 -11.16 -10.03
CA ASP A 322 12.55 -11.10 -9.03
C ASP A 322 13.09 -9.68 -8.70
N LEU A 323 12.43 -8.64 -9.23
CA LEU A 323 12.68 -7.26 -8.86
C LEU A 323 12.34 -7.13 -7.38
N ILE A 324 13.30 -6.64 -6.61
CA ILE A 324 13.05 -6.13 -5.27
C ILE A 324 12.14 -4.92 -5.46
N ASP A 325 10.84 -5.13 -5.30
CA ASP A 325 9.91 -4.03 -5.13
C ASP A 325 10.32 -3.33 -3.83
N ILE A 326 10.89 -2.13 -3.96
CA ILE A 326 11.32 -1.31 -2.81
C ILE A 326 10.08 -0.84 -2.01
N SER A 327 8.87 -1.07 -2.53
CA SER A 327 7.58 -0.96 -1.84
C SER A 327 7.14 -2.25 -1.13
N GLY A 328 7.93 -3.33 -1.24
CA GLY A 328 7.60 -4.70 -0.86
C GLY A 328 8.78 -5.44 -0.22
N PHE A 329 9.09 -5.09 1.03
CA PHE A 329 10.09 -5.76 1.89
C PHE A 329 9.75 -7.25 2.22
N GLY A 330 8.70 -7.81 1.61
CA GLY A 330 8.13 -9.16 1.79
C GLY A 330 9.15 -10.30 1.77
N ARG A 331 9.87 -10.42 0.65
CA ARG A 331 10.80 -11.54 0.38
C ARG A 331 12.14 -11.46 1.11
N ILE A 332 12.45 -10.33 1.74
CA ILE A 332 13.73 -10.15 2.41
C ILE A 332 13.74 -10.97 3.71
N THR A 333 12.59 -11.18 4.36
CA THR A 333 12.53 -11.78 5.72
C THR A 333 12.93 -13.26 5.79
N GLU A 334 12.53 -14.09 4.82
CA GLU A 334 12.90 -15.52 4.77
C GLU A 334 14.40 -15.66 4.47
N LYS A 335 14.91 -14.92 3.48
CA LYS A 335 16.35 -14.86 3.18
C LYS A 335 17.17 -14.22 4.31
N ILE A 336 16.60 -13.29 5.09
CA ILE A 336 17.22 -12.73 6.29
C ILE A 336 17.38 -13.82 7.34
N ASP A 337 16.33 -14.57 7.66
CA ASP A 337 16.42 -15.58 8.72
C ASP A 337 17.36 -16.74 8.35
N ASP A 338 17.39 -17.16 7.08
CA ASP A 338 18.27 -18.23 6.60
C ASP A 338 19.76 -17.81 6.53
N ASN A 339 20.05 -16.51 6.40
CA ASN A 339 21.41 -16.01 6.17
C ASN A 339 21.96 -15.09 7.27
N ARG A 340 21.16 -14.74 8.29
CA ARG A 340 21.57 -13.81 9.37
C ARG A 340 22.53 -14.38 10.40
N GLY A 341 22.65 -15.71 10.49
CA GLY A 341 23.38 -16.35 11.58
C GLY A 341 22.89 -15.85 12.95
N ASP A 342 23.81 -15.41 13.80
CA ASP A 342 23.51 -14.92 15.16
C ASP A 342 23.08 -13.44 15.21
N LEU A 343 23.09 -12.73 14.08
CA LEU A 343 22.70 -11.31 14.03
C LEU A 343 21.19 -11.15 14.23
N SER A 344 20.78 -10.09 14.92
CA SER A 344 19.37 -9.71 14.95
C SER A 344 18.91 -9.29 13.55
N ARG A 345 17.60 -9.42 13.26
CA ARG A 345 17.06 -9.06 11.94
C ARG A 345 17.41 -7.61 11.55
N SER A 346 17.41 -6.70 12.52
CA SER A 346 17.77 -5.28 12.35
C SER A 346 19.25 -5.10 11.99
N GLU A 347 20.15 -5.84 12.65
CA GLU A 347 21.59 -5.79 12.38
C GLU A 347 21.94 -6.44 11.05
N PHE A 348 21.28 -7.54 10.68
CA PHE A 348 21.51 -8.18 9.40
C PHE A 348 20.97 -7.34 8.23
N VAL A 349 19.81 -6.69 8.39
CA VAL A 349 19.32 -5.72 7.39
C VAL A 349 20.30 -4.56 7.24
N ALA A 350 20.81 -4.00 8.34
CA ALA A 350 21.82 -2.95 8.29
C ALA A 350 23.13 -3.44 7.63
N PHE A 351 23.56 -4.66 7.93
CA PHE A 351 24.74 -5.29 7.35
C PHE A 351 24.59 -5.55 5.85
N VAL A 352 23.44 -6.04 5.39
CA VAL A 352 23.16 -6.25 3.96
C VAL A 352 23.13 -4.91 3.23
N ILE A 353 22.54 -3.88 3.84
CA ILE A 353 22.56 -2.51 3.31
C ILE A 353 24.01 -2.02 3.18
N ASP A 354 24.84 -2.17 4.22
CA ASP A 354 26.24 -1.74 4.21
C ASP A 354 27.13 -2.57 3.27
N SER A 355 26.89 -3.87 3.15
CA SER A 355 27.63 -4.78 2.25
C SER A 355 27.31 -4.48 0.78
N LEU A 356 26.05 -4.22 0.44
CA LEU A 356 25.64 -3.79 -0.89
C LEU A 356 26.19 -2.40 -1.25
N LEU A 357 26.42 -1.55 -0.24
CA LEU A 357 27.09 -0.26 -0.41
C LEU A 357 28.61 -0.39 -0.62
N GLN A 358 29.24 -1.48 -0.16
CA GLN A 358 30.69 -1.70 -0.31
C GLN A 358 31.08 -2.55 -1.54
N GLU A 359 30.25 -3.50 -1.99
CA GLU A 359 30.62 -4.44 -3.05
C GLU A 359 30.73 -3.81 -4.46
N LYS A 360 30.10 -2.66 -4.71
CA LYS A 360 30.24 -1.95 -5.99
C LYS A 360 31.49 -1.08 -6.14
N ALA A 361 32.47 -1.24 -5.25
CA ALA A 361 33.82 -0.73 -5.49
C ALA A 361 34.64 -1.62 -6.45
N LYS A 362 34.19 -2.83 -6.82
CA LYS A 362 34.93 -3.72 -7.75
C LYS A 362 34.04 -4.56 -8.68
N SER A 363 33.35 -3.95 -9.63
CA SER A 363 33.13 -4.57 -10.96
C SER A 363 32.62 -3.52 -11.95
N ARG A 364 33.41 -3.28 -13.00
CA ARG A 364 32.98 -2.56 -14.20
C ARG A 364 32.15 -3.53 -15.05
N ASP A 365 30.87 -3.28 -15.23
CA ASP A 365 30.26 -3.28 -16.57
C ASP A 365 28.90 -2.58 -16.60
N ASN A 366 28.54 -2.14 -17.80
CA ASN A 366 27.60 -1.07 -18.13
C ASN A 366 26.11 -1.29 -17.79
N ASN A 367 25.40 -0.16 -17.63
CA ASN A 367 23.94 0.06 -17.56
C ASN A 367 23.24 -0.07 -16.19
N LEU A 368 23.66 0.71 -15.20
CA LEU A 368 22.85 1.01 -14.01
C LEU A 368 22.88 2.51 -13.69
N VAL A 369 21.74 3.00 -13.20
CA VAL A 369 21.40 4.36 -12.73
C VAL A 369 22.58 5.04 -12.02
N THR A 370 22.83 6.31 -12.34
CA THR A 370 23.94 7.07 -11.75
C THR A 370 23.69 7.37 -10.27
N ARG A 371 24.78 7.50 -9.51
CA ARG A 371 24.78 7.75 -8.07
C ARG A 371 23.95 8.99 -7.70
N GLU A 372 23.88 10.00 -8.56
CA GLU A 372 23.06 11.20 -8.34
C GLU A 372 21.54 10.93 -8.35
N GLU A 373 21.03 10.05 -9.21
CA GLU A 373 19.59 9.82 -9.40
C GLU A 373 18.97 8.97 -8.27
N PHE A 374 19.70 7.96 -7.79
CA PHE A 374 19.29 7.21 -6.59
C PHE A 374 19.40 8.07 -5.33
N HIS A 375 20.40 8.96 -5.25
CA HIS A 375 20.51 9.92 -4.17
C HIS A 375 19.36 10.93 -4.20
N GLN A 376 18.85 11.33 -5.38
CA GLN A 376 17.64 12.17 -5.48
C GLN A 376 16.36 11.46 -5.02
N PHE A 377 16.17 10.18 -5.32
CA PHE A 377 15.03 9.40 -4.82
C PHE A 377 15.13 9.16 -3.30
N GLN A 378 16.33 8.87 -2.80
CA GLN A 378 16.59 8.66 -1.38
C GLN A 378 16.46 9.98 -0.60
N GLU A 379 16.93 11.10 -1.16
CA GLU A 379 16.71 12.43 -0.59
C GLU A 379 15.24 12.87 -0.70
N GLY A 380 14.52 12.56 -1.77
CA GLY A 380 13.08 12.85 -1.89
C GLY A 380 12.23 12.03 -0.90
N THR A 381 12.62 10.78 -0.62
CA THR A 381 11.95 9.93 0.38
C THR A 381 12.36 10.33 1.80
N LYS A 382 13.63 10.69 2.02
CA LYS A 382 14.10 11.27 3.28
C LYS A 382 13.50 12.65 3.53
N GLU A 383 13.33 13.51 2.53
CA GLU A 383 12.60 14.78 2.61
C GLU A 383 11.12 14.54 2.87
N LEU A 384 10.52 13.51 2.27
CA LEU A 384 9.13 13.15 2.55
C LEU A 384 8.94 12.74 4.01
N LEU A 385 9.86 11.94 4.54
CA LEU A 385 9.87 11.48 5.92
C LEU A 385 10.37 12.56 6.90
N ARG A 386 11.26 13.46 6.46
CA ARG A 386 11.77 14.61 7.22
C ARG A 386 10.74 15.71 7.29
N SER A 387 9.97 15.97 6.23
CA SER A 387 8.82 16.87 6.23
C SER A 387 7.68 16.31 7.09
N PHE A 388 7.54 14.98 7.19
CA PHE A 388 6.65 14.31 8.14
C PHE A 388 7.11 14.47 9.61
N LEU A 389 8.42 14.43 9.83
CA LEU A 389 9.07 14.68 11.13
C LEU A 389 9.01 16.17 11.51
N GLU A 390 9.29 17.07 10.57
CA GLU A 390 9.14 18.52 10.67
C GLU A 390 7.67 18.87 10.88
N PHE A 391 6.72 18.15 10.33
CA PHE A 391 5.30 18.36 10.64
C PHE A 391 4.96 18.03 12.10
N PHE A 392 5.50 16.95 12.67
CA PHE A 392 5.35 16.67 14.10
C PHE A 392 6.17 17.62 15.00
N ILE A 393 7.27 18.19 14.48
CA ILE A 393 8.08 19.20 15.17
C ILE A 393 7.51 20.62 14.98
N SER A 394 6.75 20.91 13.94
CA SER A 394 6.16 22.24 13.68
C SER A 394 4.72 22.29 14.22
N TYR A 395 3.95 21.21 14.11
CA TYR A 395 2.59 21.16 14.67
C TYR A 395 2.55 20.62 16.11
N GLY A 396 3.61 19.92 16.54
CA GLY A 396 3.88 19.61 17.95
C GLY A 396 4.76 20.63 18.67
N LEU A 397 5.36 21.60 17.97
CA LEU A 397 6.37 22.50 18.56
C LEU A 397 6.50 23.92 17.94
N GLU A 398 5.55 24.40 17.13
CA GLU A 398 5.43 25.85 16.85
C GLU A 398 4.11 26.39 17.39
N LEU A 399 4.16 26.90 18.61
CA LEU A 399 3.54 28.18 18.98
C LEU A 399 4.19 28.64 20.29
N GLY A 400 5.29 29.38 20.16
CA GLY A 400 5.81 30.20 21.26
C GLY A 400 7.32 30.18 21.47
N LYS A 401 8.10 30.60 20.47
CA LYS A 401 9.28 31.51 20.53
C LYS A 401 10.20 31.23 19.34
N GLN A 402 10.54 32.29 18.60
CA GLN A 402 11.61 32.23 17.60
C GLN A 402 12.89 31.65 18.24
N PRO A 403 13.53 30.63 17.64
CA PRO A 403 14.80 30.14 18.15
C PRO A 403 15.85 31.21 17.92
N LYS A 404 16.51 31.67 18.99
CA LYS A 404 17.73 32.47 18.84
C LYS A 404 18.82 31.58 18.28
N ASP A 405 19.41 32.06 17.19
CA ASP A 405 20.51 31.48 16.43
C ASP A 405 21.67 31.01 17.33
N LYS A 406 22.01 29.71 17.22
CA LYS A 406 23.37 29.14 17.35
C LYS A 406 23.40 27.61 17.19
N GLU A 407 22.34 26.89 17.56
CA GLU A 407 22.31 25.42 17.40
C GLU A 407 21.97 24.97 15.97
N PHE A 408 21.15 25.74 15.25
CA PHE A 408 20.77 25.45 13.86
C PHE A 408 21.96 25.65 12.90
N GLU A 409 22.82 26.66 13.14
CA GLU A 409 24.07 26.84 12.39
C GLU A 409 25.07 25.71 12.66
N GLN A 410 25.17 25.22 13.91
CA GLN A 410 26.05 24.10 14.24
C GLN A 410 25.60 22.78 13.62
N LEU A 411 24.29 22.55 13.52
CA LEU A 411 23.74 21.37 12.85
C LEU A 411 23.94 21.42 11.33
N THR A 412 23.79 22.62 10.75
CA THR A 412 24.00 22.87 9.31
C THR A 412 25.47 22.75 8.92
N GLN A 413 26.40 23.23 9.75
CA GLN A 413 27.85 23.06 9.55
C GLN A 413 28.29 21.59 9.65
N ARG A 414 27.70 20.80 10.56
CA ARG A 414 27.99 19.35 10.66
C ARG A 414 27.47 18.56 9.45
N LEU A 415 26.34 18.96 8.88
CA LEU A 415 25.80 18.35 7.66
C LEU A 415 26.60 18.72 6.40
N GLN A 416 27.15 19.94 6.32
CA GLN A 416 28.05 20.32 5.21
C GLN A 416 29.42 19.63 5.29
N ALA A 417 29.93 19.37 6.50
CA ALA A 417 31.18 18.62 6.70
C ALA A 417 31.08 17.14 6.29
N LEU A 418 29.88 16.55 6.32
CA LEU A 418 29.63 15.16 5.89
C LEU A 418 29.58 15.00 4.35
N GLY A 419 29.41 16.10 3.60
CA GLY A 419 29.35 16.10 2.13
C GLY A 419 30.67 16.36 1.41
N SER A 420 31.77 16.60 2.13
CA SER A 420 33.08 16.89 1.54
C SER A 420 34.11 15.81 1.90
N SER A 421 34.15 14.74 1.11
CA SER A 421 35.30 13.82 1.12
C SER A 421 36.52 14.56 0.55
N PRO A 422 37.69 14.55 1.22
CA PRO A 422 38.88 15.18 0.69
C PRO A 422 39.38 14.36 -0.51
N LYS A 423 39.64 15.05 -1.62
CA LYS A 423 40.44 14.52 -2.72
C LYS A 423 41.81 14.08 -2.18
N LYS A 424 42.12 12.80 -2.29
CA LYS A 424 43.45 12.29 -2.66
C LYS A 424 43.30 10.96 -3.37
#